data_AF-A0A940DWQ2-F1
#
_entry.id   AF-A0A940DWQ2-F1
#
_cell.length_a   1.000
_cell.length_b   1.000
_cell.length_c   1.000
_cell.angle_alpha   90.00
_cell.angle_beta   90.00
_cell.angle_gamma   90.00
#
_symmetry.space_group_name_H-M   'P 1'
#
loop_
_entity.id
_entity.type
_entity.pdbx_description
1 polymer ?
#
loop_
_entity_poly.entity_id
_entity_poly.type
_entity_poly.pdbx_seq_one_letter_code
_entity_poly.pdbx_strand_id
1 'polypeptide(L)'
;MEMDDRTRKQYSEYLLEWCNHLYFHWEGMRLKFSRLFDLKTLEEWEELYWELNKKLQTNARADLIDFQIAQSLYEQWELLYGESQAYLSC
;
A
#
# COMPACT_ATOMS: atom_id res chain seq x y z
N MET A 1 -2.64 20.89 16.39
CA MET A 1 -1.58 20.20 17.15
C MET A 1 -0.51 19.83 16.15
N GLU A 2 0.62 20.53 16.16
CA GLU A 2 1.71 20.30 15.22
C GLU A 2 2.51 19.09 15.72
N MET A 3 2.55 17.99 14.95
CA MET A 3 3.37 16.84 15.34
C MET A 3 4.83 17.27 15.34
N ASP A 4 5.56 16.96 16.41
CA ASP A 4 6.98 17.25 16.49
C ASP A 4 7.78 16.41 15.49
N ASP A 5 9.01 16.83 15.25
CA ASP A 5 9.85 16.28 14.19
C ASP A 5 10.28 14.82 14.43
N ARG A 6 10.43 14.42 15.70
CA ARG A 6 10.77 13.03 16.05
C ARG A 6 9.59 12.12 15.79
N THR A 7 8.40 12.57 16.17
CA THR A 7 7.14 11.88 15.92
C THR A 7 6.93 11.64 14.43
N ARG A 8 7.12 12.66 13.57
CA ARG A 8 7.02 12.50 12.10
C ARG A 8 8.01 11.48 11.55
N LYS A 9 9.25 11.49 12.04
CA LYS A 9 10.28 10.54 11.59
C LYS A 9 9.94 9.10 11.98
N GLN A 10 9.54 8.86 13.23
CA GLN A 10 9.12 7.53 13.68
C GLN A 10 7.92 7.03 12.88
N TYR A 11 6.99 7.92 12.54
CA TYR A 11 5.86 7.57 11.68
C TYR A 11 6.28 7.23 10.25
N SER A 12 7.23 7.95 9.66
CA SER A 12 7.80 7.58 8.36
C SER A 12 8.42 6.19 8.36
N GLU A 13 9.19 5.88 9.40
CA GLU A 13 9.83 4.56 9.56
C GLU A 13 8.77 3.45 9.66
N TYR A 14 7.73 3.66 10.48
CA TYR A 14 6.60 2.74 10.59
C TYR A 14 5.86 2.55 9.27
N LEU A 15 5.56 3.64 8.57
CA LEU A 15 4.82 3.59 7.30
C LEU A 15 5.64 2.89 6.21
N LEU A 16 6.97 3.09 6.20
CA LEU A 16 7.87 2.41 5.28
C LEU A 16 7.92 0.90 5.56
N GLU A 17 8.03 0.49 6.82
CA GLU A 17 7.95 -0.92 7.22
C GLU A 17 6.61 -1.54 6.79
N TRP A 18 5.51 -0.84 7.06
CA TRP A 18 4.17 -1.25 6.64
C TRP A 18 4.05 -1.41 5.11
N CYS A 19 4.56 -0.44 4.33
CA CYS A 19 4.57 -0.52 2.86
C CYS A 19 5.33 -1.76 2.37
N ASN A 20 6.49 -2.07 2.97
CA ASN A 20 7.26 -3.26 2.62
C ASN A 20 6.47 -4.55 2.89
N HIS A 21 5.77 -4.62 4.03
CA HIS A 21 4.90 -5.76 4.34
C HIS A 21 3.74 -5.90 3.37
N LEU A 22 3.05 -4.79 3.05
CA LEU A 22 1.94 -4.80 2.09
C LEU A 22 2.40 -5.31 0.72
N TYR A 23 3.53 -4.81 0.23
CA TYR A 23 4.05 -5.21 -1.07
C TYR A 23 4.50 -6.67 -1.11
N PHE A 24 5.06 -7.18 -0.01
CA PHE A 24 5.36 -8.61 0.10
C PHE A 24 4.09 -9.47 -0.08
N HIS A 25 2.98 -9.07 0.53
CA HIS A 25 1.69 -9.75 0.35
C HIS A 25 1.13 -9.58 -1.07
N TRP A 26 1.26 -8.39 -1.65
CA TRP A 26 0.89 -8.13 -3.04
C TRP A 26 1.60 -9.06 -4.02
N GLU A 27 2.93 -9.11 -3.98
CA GLU A 27 3.75 -9.96 -4.85
C GLU A 27 3.38 -11.45 -4.71
N GLY A 28 3.12 -11.92 -3.48
CA GLY A 28 2.67 -13.28 -3.24
C GLY A 28 1.29 -13.60 -3.85
N MET A 29 0.44 -12.59 -4.04
CA MET A 29 -0.90 -12.73 -4.62
C MET A 29 -0.96 -12.32 -6.10
N ARG A 30 0.11 -11.78 -6.67
CA ARG A 30 0.13 -11.16 -8.00
C ARG A 30 -0.39 -12.07 -9.11
N LEU A 31 0.00 -13.35 -9.10
CA LEU A 31 -0.48 -14.34 -10.08
C LEU A 31 -1.98 -14.65 -9.96
N LYS A 32 -2.55 -14.52 -8.76
CA LYS A 32 -4.00 -14.70 -8.56
C LYS A 32 -4.74 -13.44 -8.98
N PHE A 33 -4.24 -12.28 -8.59
CA PHE A 33 -4.82 -10.99 -8.96
C PHE A 33 -4.86 -10.81 -10.48
N SER A 34 -3.79 -11.16 -11.20
CA SER A 34 -3.75 -11.07 -12.67
C SER A 34 -4.74 -11.98 -13.41
N ARG A 35 -5.35 -12.96 -12.72
CA ARG A 35 -6.38 -13.85 -13.30
C ARG A 35 -7.79 -13.35 -13.03
N LEU A 36 -7.97 -12.52 -12.01
CA LEU A 36 -9.27 -12.12 -11.47
C LEU A 36 -9.61 -10.66 -11.78
N PHE A 37 -8.60 -9.81 -11.82
CA PHE A 37 -8.74 -8.37 -12.00
C PHE A 37 -8.14 -7.93 -13.32
N ASP A 38 -8.64 -6.83 -13.85
CA ASP A 38 -8.08 -6.23 -15.05
C ASP A 38 -6.68 -5.66 -14.77
N LEU A 39 -5.83 -5.68 -15.79
CA LEU A 39 -4.45 -5.24 -15.67
C LEU A 39 -4.35 -3.77 -15.21
N LYS A 40 -5.28 -2.92 -15.66
CA LYS A 40 -5.26 -1.49 -15.37
C LYS A 40 -5.45 -1.22 -13.88
N THR A 41 -6.42 -1.89 -13.23
CA THR A 41 -6.62 -1.79 -11.78
C THR A 41 -5.37 -2.19 -10.99
N LEU A 42 -4.65 -3.24 -11.44
CA LEU A 42 -3.42 -3.68 -10.79
C LEU A 42 -2.26 -2.69 -11.00
N GLU A 43 -2.12 -2.15 -12.21
CA GLU A 43 -1.12 -1.12 -12.53
C GLU A 43 -1.37 0.18 -11.74
N GLU A 44 -2.62 0.64 -11.64
CA GLU A 44 -2.98 1.83 -10.85
C GLU A 44 -2.62 1.66 -9.37
N TRP A 45 -2.85 0.47 -8.80
CA TRP A 45 -2.44 0.16 -7.44
C TRP A 45 -0.91 0.16 -7.29
N GLU A 46 -0.18 -0.48 -8.21
CA GLU A 46 1.29 -0.53 -8.17
C GLU A 46 1.92 0.86 -8.34
N GLU A 47 1.39 1.70 -9.24
CA GLU A 47 1.87 3.07 -9.44
C GLU A 47 1.73 3.89 -8.15
N LEU A 48 0.55 3.88 -7.53
CA LEU A 48 0.31 4.59 -6.26
C LEU A 48 1.23 4.08 -5.13
N TYR A 49 1.43 2.76 -5.05
CA TYR A 49 2.36 2.17 -4.11
C TYR A 49 3.80 2.66 -4.33
N TRP A 50 4.27 2.66 -5.58
CA TRP A 50 5.63 3.09 -5.90
C TRP A 50 5.85 4.58 -5.62
N GLU A 51 4.87 5.43 -5.92
CA GLU A 51 4.93 6.85 -5.61
C GLU A 51 5.07 7.09 -4.11
N LEU A 52 4.23 6.44 -3.29
CA LEU A 52 4.29 6.54 -1.84
C LEU A 52 5.62 6.00 -1.31
N ASN A 53 6.03 4.80 -1.71
CA ASN A 53 7.26 4.17 -1.24
C ASN A 53 8.49 5.02 -1.59
N LYS A 54 8.56 5.54 -2.83
CA LYS A 54 9.63 6.45 -3.24
C LYS A 54 9.65 7.73 -2.40
N LYS A 55 8.48 8.31 -2.12
CA LYS A 55 8.38 9.49 -1.26
C LYS A 55 8.86 9.18 0.16
N LEU A 56 8.46 8.05 0.75
CA LEU A 56 8.89 7.65 2.11
C LEU A 56 10.39 7.33 2.20
N GLN A 57 10.99 6.79 1.14
CA GLN A 57 12.44 6.53 1.10
C GLN A 57 13.27 7.82 0.91
N THR A 58 12.75 8.79 0.18
CA THR A 58 13.47 10.04 -0.16
C THR A 58 13.21 11.17 0.84
N ASN A 59 12.01 11.21 1.40
CA ASN A 59 11.58 12.20 2.38
C ASN A 59 11.43 11.53 3.74
N ALA A 60 12.30 11.91 4.68
CA ALA A 60 12.30 11.38 6.05
C ALA A 60 11.09 11.80 6.90
N ARG A 61 10.11 12.51 6.31
CA ARG A 61 8.92 13.04 7.00
C ARG A 61 7.67 12.78 6.17
N ALA A 62 6.86 11.84 6.64
CA ALA A 62 5.55 11.56 6.14
C ALA A 62 4.60 12.67 6.59
N ASP A 63 3.69 13.05 5.71
CA ASP A 63 2.61 13.98 6.00
C ASP A 63 1.26 13.25 6.07
N LEU A 64 0.19 14.00 6.33
CA LEU A 64 -1.17 13.43 6.41
C LEU A 64 -1.63 12.85 5.06
N ILE A 65 -1.14 13.38 3.94
CA ILE A 65 -1.51 12.90 2.61
C ILE A 65 -0.88 11.51 2.39
N ASP A 66 0.36 11.30 2.82
CA ASP A 66 1.02 10.00 2.75
C ASP A 66 0.24 8.92 3.51
N PHE A 67 -0.35 9.29 4.65
CA PHE A 67 -1.21 8.40 5.41
C PHE A 67 -2.51 8.07 4.66
N GLN A 68 -3.16 9.06 4.06
CA GLN A 68 -4.38 8.85 3.28
C GLN A 68 -4.12 7.95 2.07
N ILE A 69 -2.97 8.10 1.42
CA ILE A 69 -2.57 7.23 0.30
C ILE A 69 -2.33 5.81 0.80
N ALA A 70 -1.58 5.64 1.90
CA ALA A 70 -1.34 4.32 2.49
C ALA A 70 -2.65 3.61 2.88
N GLN A 71 -3.58 4.34 3.51
CA GLN A 71 -4.90 3.80 3.85
C GLN A 71 -5.68 3.39 2.60
N SER A 72 -5.68 4.23 1.55
CA SER A 72 -6.37 3.92 0.30
C SER A 72 -5.80 2.67 -0.38
N LEU A 73 -4.46 2.53 -0.38
CA LEU A 73 -3.77 1.33 -0.88
C LEU A 73 -4.16 0.08 -0.11
N TYR A 74 -4.26 0.18 1.22
CA TYR A 74 -4.68 -0.91 2.08
C TYR A 74 -6.11 -1.36 1.79
N GLU A 75 -7.05 -0.41 1.76
CA GLU A 75 -8.47 -0.67 1.50
C GLU A 75 -8.66 -1.34 0.14
N GLN A 76 -7.97 -0.87 -0.89
CA GLN A 76 -7.98 -1.50 -2.21
C GLN A 76 -7.40 -2.92 -2.17
N TRP A 77 -6.27 -3.13 -1.51
CA TRP A 77 -5.68 -4.46 -1.37
C TRP A 77 -6.63 -5.42 -0.63
N GLU A 78 -7.31 -4.96 0.42
CA GLU A 78 -8.24 -5.78 1.20
C GLU A 78 -9.44 -6.23 0.36
N LEU A 79 -9.98 -5.34 -0.50
CA LEU A 79 -11.04 -5.66 -1.45
C LEU A 79 -10.57 -6.71 -2.47
N LEU A 80 -9.44 -6.49 -3.12
CA LEU A 80 -8.87 -7.42 -4.11
C LEU A 80 -8.57 -8.78 -3.46
N TYR A 81 -8.04 -8.76 -2.24
CA TYR A 81 -7.78 -9.97 -1.47
C TYR A 81 -9.07 -10.71 -1.14
N GLY A 82 -10.08 -10.02 -0.59
CA GLY A 82 -11.38 -10.61 -0.25
C GLY A 82 -12.07 -11.26 -1.44
N GLU A 83 -12.12 -10.57 -2.57
CA GLU A 83 -12.67 -11.11 -3.82
C GLU A 83 -11.87 -12.33 -4.32
N SER A 84 -10.54 -12.31 -4.18
CA SER A 84 -9.70 -13.45 -4.54
C SER A 84 -9.90 -14.68 -3.67
N GLN A 85 -10.27 -14.51 -2.40
CA GLN A 85 -10.60 -15.63 -1.51
C GLN A 85 -12.01 -16.16 -1.79
N ALA A 86 -12.98 -15.27 -2.06
CA ALA A 86 -14.35 -15.64 -2.38
C ALA A 86 -14.44 -16.52 -3.63
N TYR A 87 -13.58 -16.30 -4.63
CA TYR A 87 -13.47 -17.12 -5.84
C TYR A 87 -13.09 -18.59 -5.56
N LEU A 88 -12.41 -18.89 -4.45
CA LEU A 88 -12.01 -20.26 -4.07
C LEU A 88 -13.08 -21.02 -3.28
N SER A 89 -14.16 -20.35 -2.88
CA SER A 89 -15.26 -20.93 -2.08
C SER A 89 -16.51 -21.31 -2.89
N CYS A 90 -16.46 -21.22 -4.22
CA CYS A 90 -17.44 -21.78 -5.16
C CYS A 90 -16.87 -23.02 -5.87
#